data_AF-A0A4S4ENV9-F1
#
_entry.id   AF-A0A4S4ENV9-F1
#
_cell.length_a   1.000
_cell.length_b   1.000
_cell.length_c   1.000
_cell.angle_alpha   90.00
_cell.angle_beta   90.00
_cell.angle_gamma   90.00
#
_symmetry.space_group_name_H-M   'P 1'
#
loop_
_entity.id
_entity.type
_entity.pdbx_description
1 polymer ?
#
loop_
_entity_poly.entity_id
_entity_poly.type
_entity_poly.pdbx_seq_one_letter_code
_entity_poly.pdbx_strand_id
1 'polypeptide(L)'
;MKIMCGPTSDIITHLPDNVKETILMSLPLQDAVRTSILSRKWGYMWARLPQLLFDDKFCRELIRNQKNKLMMTIYQVLLLHREPIPKFILNLSRLESCPEINQLILFLSNNGITEAETSKLVTLFGSLPVIEFLLLEYHTIRYMSAGGVPKRLPTTLNNLKTLKLLSICFAEVNEISVILCLIRSSPNLEKITIVVRRCEIADVIDHVLQLLEMQDWSDVSLNQLQAVELGNLSGT
;
A
#
# COMPACT_ATOMS: atom_id res chain seq x y z
N MET A 1 54.49 -22.80 12.98
CA MET A 1 53.21 -22.58 13.69
C MET A 1 52.15 -22.20 12.66
N LYS A 2 51.18 -23.09 12.40
CA LYS A 2 50.01 -22.79 11.57
C LYS A 2 49.00 -22.05 12.46
N ILE A 3 48.71 -20.79 12.15
CA ILE A 3 47.57 -20.09 12.75
C ILE A 3 46.33 -20.66 12.07
N MET A 4 45.54 -21.45 12.82
CA MET A 4 44.21 -21.85 12.40
C MET A 4 43.27 -20.65 12.60
N CYS A 5 42.89 -19.98 11.51
CA CYS A 5 41.67 -19.17 11.53
C CYS A 5 40.50 -20.15 11.71
N GLY A 6 39.96 -20.25 12.93
CA GLY A 6 38.63 -20.82 13.12
C GLY A 6 37.59 -19.99 12.36
N PRO A 7 36.42 -20.56 12.03
CA PRO A 7 35.36 -19.79 11.38
C PRO A 7 35.07 -18.59 12.28
N THR A 8 35.19 -17.39 11.74
CA THR A 8 34.81 -16.14 12.42
C THR A 8 33.37 -16.34 12.89
N SER A 9 33.19 -16.57 14.20
CA SER A 9 31.87 -16.78 14.78
C SER A 9 31.00 -15.60 14.38
N ASP A 10 29.92 -15.89 13.65
CA ASP A 10 29.03 -14.89 13.09
C ASP A 10 28.29 -14.21 14.24
N ILE A 11 28.86 -13.11 14.73
CA ILE A 11 28.36 -12.30 15.84
C ILE A 11 26.89 -11.94 15.63
N ILE A 12 26.50 -11.72 14.37
CA ILE A 12 25.17 -11.30 13.97
C ILE A 12 24.15 -12.44 14.16
N THR A 13 24.55 -13.71 13.94
CA THR A 13 23.67 -14.86 14.21
C THR A 13 23.36 -15.09 15.68
N HIS A 14 24.25 -14.69 16.58
CA HIS A 14 24.12 -14.88 18.02
C HIS A 14 23.34 -13.77 18.75
N LEU A 15 22.95 -12.69 18.05
CA LEU A 15 22.13 -11.65 18.65
C LEU A 15 20.76 -12.19 19.11
N PRO A 16 20.18 -11.67 20.20
CA PRO A 16 18.79 -11.93 20.57
C PRO A 16 17.81 -11.54 19.45
N ASP A 17 16.70 -12.26 19.32
CA ASP A 17 15.76 -12.09 18.20
C ASP A 17 15.11 -10.68 18.20
N ASN A 18 14.80 -10.11 19.36
CA ASN A 18 14.29 -8.74 19.48
C ASN A 18 15.28 -7.67 18.97
N VAL A 19 16.58 -7.88 19.13
CA VAL A 19 17.61 -6.97 18.61
C VAL A 19 17.67 -7.06 17.09
N LYS A 20 17.59 -8.28 16.54
CA LYS A 20 17.56 -8.52 15.10
C LYS A 20 16.32 -7.93 14.44
N GLU A 21 15.16 -8.06 15.08
CA GLU A 21 13.92 -7.40 14.65
C GLU A 21 14.09 -5.88 14.61
N THR A 22 14.67 -5.28 15.65
CA THR A 22 14.93 -3.83 15.70
C THR A 22 15.86 -3.39 14.58
N ILE A 23 16.91 -4.16 14.30
CA ILE A 23 17.83 -3.91 13.18
C ILE A 23 17.06 -3.97 11.86
N LEU A 24 16.31 -5.04 11.61
CA LEU A 24 15.53 -5.22 10.38
C LEU A 24 14.49 -4.11 10.17
N MET A 25 13.81 -3.68 11.22
CA MET A 25 12.84 -2.58 11.19
C MET A 25 13.48 -1.23 10.90
N SER A 26 14.78 -1.10 11.14
CA SER A 26 15.58 0.09 10.85
C SER A 26 16.17 0.08 9.43
N LEU A 27 16.10 -1.05 8.73
CA LEU A 27 16.57 -1.19 7.35
C LEU A 27 15.44 -0.87 6.36
N PRO A 28 15.77 -0.35 5.17
CA PRO A 28 14.85 -0.38 4.04
C PRO A 28 14.38 -1.81 3.78
N LEU A 29 13.11 -2.00 3.43
CA LEU A 29 12.51 -3.33 3.25
C LEU A 29 13.32 -4.24 2.30
N GLN A 30 13.86 -3.68 1.23
CA GLN A 30 14.70 -4.45 0.30
C GLN A 30 15.99 -4.95 0.94
N ASP A 31 16.63 -4.16 1.79
CA ASP A 31 17.85 -4.56 2.48
C ASP A 31 17.53 -5.58 3.57
N ALA A 32 16.40 -5.40 4.28
CA ALA A 32 15.85 -6.41 5.18
C ALA A 32 15.63 -7.75 4.46
N VAL A 33 15.00 -7.76 3.28
CA VAL A 33 14.83 -8.97 2.46
C VAL A 33 16.19 -9.53 2.02
N ARG A 34 17.14 -8.69 1.60
CA ARG A 34 18.50 -9.11 1.21
C ARG A 34 19.28 -9.77 2.34
N THR A 35 18.99 -9.46 3.61
CA THR A 35 19.61 -10.17 4.75
C THR A 35 19.29 -11.67 4.75
N SER A 36 18.25 -12.13 4.03
CA SER A 36 17.99 -13.56 3.79
C SER A 36 19.15 -14.30 3.15
N ILE A 37 19.97 -13.59 2.36
CA ILE A 37 21.16 -14.13 1.70
C ILE A 37 22.25 -14.43 2.75
N LEU A 38 22.31 -13.65 3.82
CA LEU A 38 23.32 -13.80 4.87
C LEU A 38 23.07 -15.05 5.71
N SER A 39 21.81 -15.38 5.98
CA SER A 39 21.42 -16.62 6.65
C SER A 39 19.92 -16.89 6.57
N ARG A 40 19.54 -18.18 6.53
CA ARG A 40 18.14 -18.62 6.62
C ARG A 40 17.41 -18.05 7.84
N LYS A 41 18.11 -17.84 8.97
CA LYS A 41 17.51 -17.28 10.19
C LYS A 41 17.02 -15.85 9.97
N TRP A 42 17.77 -15.04 9.22
CA TRP A 42 17.37 -13.68 8.81
C TRP A 42 16.25 -13.70 7.77
N GLY A 43 16.26 -14.68 6.87
CA GLY A 43 15.15 -14.97 5.96
C GLY A 43 13.82 -15.18 6.66
N TYR A 44 13.81 -15.92 7.78
CA TYR A 44 12.59 -16.10 8.56
C TYR A 44 12.17 -14.85 9.34
N MET A 45 13.10 -14.01 9.77
CA MET A 45 12.76 -12.83 10.58
C MET A 45 12.14 -11.70 9.76
N TRP A 46 12.65 -11.40 8.55
CA TRP A 46 12.04 -10.32 7.74
C TRP A 46 10.59 -10.67 7.38
N ALA A 47 10.29 -11.95 7.12
CA ALA A 47 8.96 -12.46 6.80
C ALA A 47 7.97 -12.39 7.97
N ARG A 48 8.42 -11.96 9.15
CA ARG A 48 7.63 -11.83 10.38
C ARG A 48 7.51 -10.38 10.86
N LEU A 49 8.04 -9.41 10.09
CA LEU A 49 8.03 -8.01 10.50
C LEU A 49 6.59 -7.50 10.60
N PRO A 50 6.23 -6.78 11.68
CA PRO A 50 4.87 -6.25 11.87
C PRO A 50 4.57 -5.05 10.96
N GLN A 51 5.54 -4.61 10.16
CA GLN A 51 5.33 -3.54 9.19
C GLN A 51 5.98 -3.86 7.84
N LEU A 52 5.28 -3.49 6.77
CA LEU A 52 5.82 -3.44 5.43
C LEU A 52 5.74 -2.01 4.92
N LEU A 53 6.92 -1.42 4.70
CA LEU A 53 7.09 -0.06 4.19
C LEU A 53 7.64 -0.12 2.76
N PHE A 54 6.77 0.12 1.80
CA PHE A 54 7.10 0.30 0.40
C PHE A 54 7.18 1.81 0.13
N ASP A 55 8.32 2.41 0.48
CA ASP A 55 8.56 3.85 0.33
C ASP A 55 9.21 4.22 -1.01
N ASP A 56 9.42 5.53 -1.21
CA ASP A 56 10.08 6.03 -2.40
C ASP A 56 11.50 5.48 -2.59
N LYS A 57 12.20 5.13 -1.51
CA LYS A 57 13.56 4.56 -1.58
C LYS A 57 13.50 3.15 -2.13
N PHE A 58 12.55 2.33 -1.65
CA PHE A 58 12.27 1.00 -2.15
C PHE A 58 11.90 1.05 -3.64
N CYS A 59 10.97 1.93 -4.02
CA CYS A 59 10.53 2.07 -5.42
C CYS A 59 11.69 2.48 -6.34
N ARG A 60 12.52 3.45 -5.93
CA ARG A 60 13.72 3.87 -6.69
C ARG A 60 14.63 2.70 -7.04
N GLU A 61 14.96 1.90 -6.05
CA GLU A 61 15.93 0.81 -6.21
C GLU A 61 15.36 -0.32 -7.08
N LEU A 62 14.05 -0.56 -7.03
CA LEU A 62 13.41 -1.55 -7.92
C LEU A 62 13.27 -1.06 -9.35
N ILE A 63 12.82 0.17 -9.59
CA ILE A 63 12.65 0.71 -10.95
C ILE A 63 14.00 0.77 -11.67
N ARG A 64 15.07 1.20 -10.97
CA ARG A 64 16.43 1.26 -11.51
C ARG A 64 16.92 -0.09 -12.02
N ASN A 65 16.54 -1.17 -11.33
CA ASN A 65 17.06 -2.52 -11.60
C ASN A 65 16.10 -3.38 -12.45
N GLN A 66 14.79 -3.22 -12.31
CA GLN A 66 13.74 -4.02 -12.99
C GLN A 66 12.47 -3.20 -13.25
N LYS A 67 12.51 -2.37 -14.31
CA LYS A 67 11.50 -1.35 -14.67
C LYS A 67 10.03 -1.78 -14.65
N ASN A 68 9.70 -3.06 -14.87
CA ASN A 68 8.30 -3.53 -15.03
C ASN A 68 7.85 -4.55 -13.96
N LYS A 69 8.62 -4.77 -12.88
CA LYS A 69 8.31 -5.84 -11.90
C LYS A 69 7.92 -5.38 -10.51
N LEU A 70 7.75 -4.07 -10.28
CA LEU A 70 7.45 -3.53 -8.95
C LEU A 70 6.26 -4.24 -8.28
N MET A 71 5.12 -4.35 -8.97
CA MET A 71 3.95 -5.03 -8.40
C MET A 71 4.19 -6.52 -8.18
N MET A 72 4.85 -7.21 -9.10
CA MET A 72 5.21 -8.61 -8.90
C MET A 72 6.12 -8.80 -7.68
N THR A 73 7.06 -7.87 -7.45
CA THR A 73 7.90 -7.90 -6.26
C THR A 73 7.10 -7.60 -4.99
N ILE A 74 6.21 -6.61 -5.00
CA ILE A 74 5.32 -6.33 -3.86
C ILE A 74 4.47 -7.57 -3.56
N TYR A 75 3.84 -8.18 -4.56
CA TYR A 75 3.05 -9.41 -4.40
C TYR A 75 3.88 -10.58 -3.88
N GLN A 76 5.11 -10.75 -4.39
CA GLN A 76 6.01 -11.79 -3.87
C GLN A 76 6.37 -11.54 -2.41
N VAL A 77 6.65 -10.30 -2.02
CA VAL A 77 6.93 -9.95 -0.62
C VAL A 77 5.70 -10.24 0.25
N LEU A 78 4.50 -9.90 -0.22
CA LEU A 78 3.24 -10.20 0.49
C LEU A 78 3.01 -11.71 0.63
N LEU A 79 3.22 -12.48 -0.44
CA LEU A 79 3.05 -13.94 -0.45
C LEU A 79 4.06 -14.66 0.47
N LEU A 80 5.26 -14.11 0.59
CA LEU A 80 6.33 -14.68 1.40
C LEU A 80 6.23 -14.29 2.88
N HIS A 81 5.44 -13.26 3.21
CA HIS A 81 5.22 -12.84 4.58
C HIS A 81 4.33 -13.85 5.32
N ARG A 82 4.67 -14.16 6.58
CA ARG A 82 4.12 -15.30 7.33
C ARG A 82 3.31 -14.92 8.58
N GLU A 83 3.33 -13.64 8.95
CA GLU A 83 2.64 -13.13 10.14
C GLU A 83 1.60 -12.09 9.70
N PRO A 84 0.65 -11.72 10.57
CA PRO A 84 -0.16 -10.54 10.35
C PRO A 84 0.70 -9.32 10.02
N ILE A 85 0.28 -8.51 9.04
CA ILE A 85 0.93 -7.24 8.67
C ILE A 85 0.06 -6.10 9.22
N PRO A 86 0.15 -5.76 10.52
CA PRO A 86 -0.69 -4.72 11.09
C PRO A 86 -0.39 -3.35 10.45
N LYS A 87 0.83 -3.07 10.01
CA LYS A 87 1.15 -1.77 9.40
C LYS A 87 1.63 -1.90 7.96
N PHE A 88 0.83 -1.41 7.01
CA PHE A 88 1.18 -1.43 5.59
C PHE A 88 1.18 -0.01 5.01
N ILE A 89 2.31 0.36 4.42
CA ILE A 89 2.50 1.68 3.80
C ILE A 89 2.95 1.44 2.36
N LEU A 90 2.18 1.97 1.40
CA LEU A 90 2.49 1.86 -0.02
C LEU A 90 2.52 3.24 -0.67
N ASN A 91 3.75 3.78 -0.76
CA ASN A 91 4.05 5.04 -1.42
C ASN A 91 4.68 4.77 -2.79
N LEU A 92 3.94 5.16 -3.82
CA LEU A 92 4.32 5.04 -5.23
C LEU A 92 4.55 6.42 -5.87
N SER A 93 4.88 7.46 -5.08
CA SER A 93 4.91 8.85 -5.55
C SER A 93 5.93 9.09 -6.65
N ARG A 94 7.08 8.43 -6.57
CA ARG A 94 8.14 8.54 -7.59
C ARG A 94 7.88 7.82 -8.90
N LEU A 95 6.74 7.16 -9.03
CA LEU A 95 6.28 6.64 -10.31
C LEU A 95 5.88 7.79 -11.28
N GLU A 96 5.65 9.02 -10.80
CA GLU A 96 5.44 10.24 -11.60
C GLU A 96 6.49 10.48 -12.66
N SER A 97 7.76 10.24 -12.33
CA SER A 97 8.90 10.59 -13.18
C SER A 97 9.20 9.52 -14.23
N CYS A 98 8.47 8.40 -14.24
CA CYS A 98 8.67 7.31 -15.19
C CYS A 98 7.62 7.41 -16.30
N PRO A 99 7.96 7.88 -17.52
CA PRO A 99 7.03 7.81 -18.66
C PRO A 99 6.52 6.40 -18.90
N GLU A 100 7.28 5.39 -18.49
CA GLU A 100 6.92 3.98 -18.52
C GLU A 100 5.70 3.66 -17.65
N ILE A 101 5.34 4.46 -16.64
CA ILE A 101 4.15 4.23 -15.83
C ILE A 101 2.91 4.91 -16.37
N ASN A 102 3.04 6.10 -16.94
CA ASN A 102 1.95 6.62 -17.76
C ASN A 102 1.70 5.67 -18.92
N GLN A 103 2.76 5.12 -19.54
CA GLN A 103 2.63 4.04 -20.51
C GLN A 103 2.10 2.75 -19.90
N LEU A 104 2.45 2.35 -18.68
CA LEU A 104 1.91 1.15 -18.04
C LEU A 104 0.42 1.32 -17.72
N ILE A 105 0.01 2.45 -17.16
CA ILE A 105 -1.39 2.81 -16.88
C ILE A 105 -2.16 2.89 -18.20
N LEU A 106 -1.63 3.56 -19.22
CA LEU A 106 -2.24 3.68 -20.55
C LEU A 106 -2.28 2.33 -21.29
N PHE A 107 -1.22 1.54 -21.24
CA PHE A 107 -1.14 0.20 -21.83
C PHE A 107 -2.11 -0.76 -21.14
N LEU A 108 -2.21 -0.71 -19.81
CA LEU A 108 -3.18 -1.51 -19.05
C LEU A 108 -4.62 -1.04 -19.30
N SER A 109 -4.84 0.26 -19.45
CA SER A 109 -6.17 0.84 -19.76
C SER A 109 -6.59 0.58 -21.21
N ASN A 110 -5.65 0.63 -22.16
CA ASN A 110 -5.93 0.51 -23.61
C ASN A 110 -5.94 -0.94 -24.11
N ASN A 111 -5.22 -1.87 -23.45
CA ASN A 111 -5.20 -3.26 -23.88
C ASN A 111 -6.26 -4.13 -23.19
N GLY A 112 -7.09 -3.57 -22.31
CA GLY A 112 -8.08 -4.36 -21.56
C GLY A 112 -7.48 -5.65 -21.01
N ILE A 113 -6.23 -5.60 -20.52
CA ILE A 113 -5.44 -6.81 -20.25
C ILE A 113 -6.20 -7.63 -19.22
N THR A 114 -6.65 -8.77 -19.70
CA THR A 114 -7.25 -9.90 -19.02
C THR A 114 -6.34 -10.43 -17.90
N GLU A 115 -6.28 -9.72 -16.77
CA GLU A 115 -6.37 -10.36 -15.45
C GLU A 115 -7.87 -10.46 -15.17
N ALA A 116 -8.43 -11.65 -15.42
CA ALA A 116 -9.86 -11.92 -15.42
C ALA A 116 -10.59 -11.29 -14.22
N GLU A 117 -11.48 -10.33 -14.51
CA GLU A 117 -12.59 -9.85 -13.67
C GLU A 117 -12.27 -9.23 -12.29
N THR A 118 -11.04 -9.32 -11.80
CA THR A 118 -10.66 -8.83 -10.46
C THR A 118 -9.94 -7.49 -10.52
N SER A 119 -10.54 -6.47 -9.91
CA SER A 119 -9.91 -5.16 -9.68
C SER A 119 -8.57 -5.30 -8.95
N LYS A 120 -7.57 -4.46 -9.30
CA LYS A 120 -6.24 -4.42 -8.64
C LYS A 120 -6.34 -4.25 -7.13
N LEU A 121 -7.37 -3.55 -6.66
CA LEU A 121 -7.69 -3.43 -5.24
C LEU A 121 -7.99 -4.80 -4.63
N VAL A 122 -8.80 -5.61 -5.30
CA VAL A 122 -9.18 -6.95 -4.84
C VAL A 122 -7.94 -7.83 -4.72
N THR A 123 -7.05 -7.81 -5.72
CA THR A 123 -5.81 -8.58 -5.71
C THR A 123 -4.89 -8.18 -4.55
N LEU A 124 -4.69 -6.87 -4.35
CA LEU A 124 -3.84 -6.36 -3.28
C LEU A 124 -4.40 -6.68 -1.89
N PHE A 125 -5.67 -6.37 -1.63
CA PHE A 125 -6.28 -6.54 -0.31
C PHE A 125 -6.64 -7.99 0.01
N GLY A 126 -6.79 -8.86 -0.99
CA GLY A 126 -6.85 -10.31 -0.78
C GLY A 126 -5.60 -10.87 -0.11
N SER A 127 -4.46 -10.18 -0.25
CA SER A 127 -3.18 -10.58 0.35
C SER A 127 -2.93 -9.94 1.73
N LEU A 128 -3.86 -9.11 2.23
CA LEU A 128 -3.71 -8.29 3.44
C LEU A 128 -4.86 -8.48 4.46
N PRO A 129 -5.15 -9.70 4.94
CA PRO A 129 -6.36 -9.95 5.74
C PRO A 129 -6.35 -9.32 7.16
N VAL A 130 -5.19 -8.97 7.71
CA VAL A 130 -5.03 -8.53 9.11
C VAL A 130 -4.39 -7.13 9.21
N ILE A 131 -4.70 -6.26 8.26
CA ILE A 131 -4.16 -4.90 8.23
C ILE A 131 -4.82 -3.99 9.29
N GLU A 132 -4.00 -3.49 10.22
CA GLU A 132 -4.15 -2.37 11.18
C GLU A 132 -4.34 -0.96 10.62
N PHE A 133 -3.35 -0.63 9.81
CA PHE A 133 -3.01 0.69 9.35
C PHE A 133 -2.67 0.62 7.87
N LEU A 134 -3.37 1.43 7.08
CA LEU A 134 -3.19 1.54 5.64
C LEU A 134 -2.87 2.98 5.28
N LEU A 135 -1.76 3.19 4.58
CA LEU A 135 -1.45 4.48 3.95
C LEU A 135 -1.28 4.30 2.44
N LEU A 136 -2.11 4.99 1.68
CA LEU A 136 -2.04 5.08 0.22
C LEU A 136 -1.84 6.53 -0.22
N GLU A 137 -0.95 6.74 -1.18
CA GLU A 137 -0.75 8.04 -1.81
C GLU A 137 -1.42 8.08 -3.19
N TYR A 138 -1.65 9.28 -3.71
CA TYR A 138 -2.31 9.53 -5.00
C TYR A 138 -1.91 8.60 -6.14
N HIS A 139 -0.62 8.38 -6.38
CA HIS A 139 -0.17 7.50 -7.47
C HIS A 139 -0.60 6.08 -7.29
N THR A 140 -0.55 5.61 -6.05
CA THR A 140 -1.03 4.29 -5.69
C THR A 140 -2.53 4.18 -5.96
N ILE A 141 -3.30 5.19 -5.55
CA ILE A 141 -4.76 5.24 -5.72
C ILE A 141 -5.12 5.28 -7.20
N ARG A 142 -4.47 6.15 -7.98
CA ARG A 142 -4.66 6.26 -9.43
C ARG A 142 -4.33 4.95 -10.14
N TYR A 143 -3.19 4.33 -9.82
CA TYR A 143 -2.82 3.03 -10.37
C TYR A 143 -3.84 1.93 -10.04
N MET A 144 -4.29 1.87 -8.78
CA MET A 144 -5.26 0.88 -8.31
C MET A 144 -6.65 1.09 -8.91
N SER A 145 -7.01 2.34 -9.22
CA SER A 145 -8.29 2.67 -9.83
C SER A 145 -8.38 2.34 -11.33
N ALA A 146 -7.24 2.22 -12.01
CA ALA A 146 -7.19 1.87 -13.42
C ALA A 146 -7.66 0.41 -13.63
N GLY A 147 -8.69 0.21 -14.45
CA GLY A 147 -9.36 -1.08 -14.64
C GLY A 147 -10.66 -1.24 -13.84
N GLY A 148 -11.11 -0.19 -13.15
CA GLY A 148 -12.38 -0.16 -12.42
C GLY A 148 -12.23 -0.38 -10.93
N VAL A 149 -13.12 0.26 -10.17
CA VAL A 149 -13.17 0.20 -8.71
C VAL A 149 -14.46 -0.48 -8.28
N PRO A 150 -14.39 -1.58 -7.49
CA PRO A 150 -15.59 -2.25 -7.01
C PRO A 150 -16.27 -1.37 -5.95
N LYS A 151 -17.60 -1.49 -5.81
CA LYS A 151 -18.34 -0.77 -4.75
C LYS A 151 -17.83 -1.15 -3.35
N ARG A 152 -17.45 -2.42 -3.17
CA ARG A 152 -16.90 -3.00 -1.94
C ARG A 152 -15.89 -4.08 -2.29
N LEU A 153 -14.86 -4.25 -1.48
CA LEU A 153 -13.92 -5.35 -1.61
C LEU A 153 -14.62 -6.68 -1.23
N PRO A 154 -14.30 -7.80 -1.92
CA PRO A 154 -14.74 -9.13 -1.49
C PRO A 154 -14.23 -9.49 -0.09
N THR A 155 -13.02 -9.04 0.24
CA THR A 155 -12.43 -9.20 1.57
C THR A 155 -12.83 -8.03 2.46
N THR A 156 -13.48 -8.33 3.59
CA THR A 156 -13.76 -7.30 4.60
C THR A 156 -12.52 -7.05 5.45
N LEU A 157 -12.08 -5.80 5.52
CA LEU A 157 -10.92 -5.33 6.28
C LEU A 157 -11.30 -5.11 7.75
N ASN A 158 -11.72 -6.18 8.43
CA ASN A 158 -12.22 -6.13 9.82
C ASN A 158 -11.20 -5.60 10.83
N ASN A 159 -9.91 -5.72 10.52
CA ASN A 159 -8.84 -5.26 11.40
C ASN A 159 -8.45 -3.81 11.13
N LEU A 160 -8.88 -3.19 10.03
CA LEU A 160 -8.38 -1.87 9.64
C LEU A 160 -8.95 -0.79 10.57
N LYS A 161 -8.07 -0.22 11.40
CA LYS A 161 -8.38 0.85 12.36
C LYS A 161 -8.03 2.22 11.83
N THR A 162 -6.94 2.34 11.06
CA THR A 162 -6.48 3.64 10.54
C THR A 162 -6.29 3.60 9.03
N LEU A 163 -6.99 4.50 8.33
CA LEU A 163 -6.88 4.72 6.90
C LEU A 163 -6.32 6.12 6.62
N LYS A 164 -5.21 6.21 5.90
CA LYS A 164 -4.62 7.47 5.44
C LYS A 164 -4.52 7.50 3.93
N LEU A 165 -5.18 8.49 3.32
CA LEU A 165 -5.20 8.72 1.89
C LEU A 165 -4.62 10.09 1.60
N LEU A 166 -3.47 10.13 0.91
CA LEU A 166 -2.71 11.36 0.73
C LEU A 166 -2.79 11.88 -0.71
N SER A 167 -2.92 13.21 -0.81
CA SER A 167 -2.93 13.97 -2.07
C SER A 167 -4.08 13.60 -3.02
N ILE A 168 -5.28 13.38 -2.50
CA ILE A 168 -6.46 13.04 -3.31
C ILE A 168 -6.91 14.23 -4.15
N CYS A 169 -7.22 14.02 -5.42
CA CYS A 169 -7.96 14.97 -6.24
C CYS A 169 -9.45 14.63 -6.19
N PHE A 170 -10.26 15.47 -5.54
CA PHE A 170 -11.72 15.28 -5.57
C PHE A 170 -12.31 15.54 -6.97
N ALA A 171 -11.57 16.12 -7.91
CA ALA A 171 -12.01 16.18 -9.30
C ALA A 171 -11.94 14.82 -10.04
N GLU A 172 -11.51 13.73 -9.39
CA GLU A 172 -11.37 12.42 -10.01
C GLU A 172 -12.34 11.42 -9.39
N VAL A 173 -13.40 11.07 -10.13
CA VAL A 173 -14.44 10.11 -9.72
C VAL A 173 -13.85 8.76 -9.29
N ASN A 174 -12.80 8.33 -10.00
CA ASN A 174 -12.10 7.09 -9.71
C ASN A 174 -11.41 7.11 -8.34
N GLU A 175 -10.81 8.23 -7.94
CA GLU A 175 -10.16 8.37 -6.62
C GLU A 175 -11.18 8.36 -5.49
N ILE A 176 -12.31 9.05 -5.67
CA ILE A 176 -13.42 9.03 -4.72
C ILE A 176 -14.00 7.63 -4.61
N SER A 177 -14.13 6.91 -5.73
CA SER A 177 -14.59 5.52 -5.72
C SER A 177 -13.68 4.63 -4.89
N VAL A 178 -12.35 4.83 -4.93
CA VAL A 178 -11.41 4.09 -4.06
C VAL A 178 -11.65 4.40 -2.59
N ILE A 179 -11.84 5.69 -2.24
CA ILE A 179 -12.16 6.11 -0.86
C ILE A 179 -13.42 5.39 -0.38
N LEU A 180 -14.50 5.45 -1.16
CA LEU A 180 -15.78 4.82 -0.83
C LEU A 180 -15.66 3.30 -0.71
N CYS A 181 -14.95 2.65 -1.63
CA CYS A 181 -14.70 1.21 -1.61
C CYS A 181 -14.00 0.78 -0.31
N LEU A 182 -12.95 1.50 0.09
CA LEU A 182 -12.19 1.20 1.30
C LEU A 182 -13.02 1.45 2.56
N ILE A 183 -13.76 2.55 2.63
CA ILE A 183 -14.66 2.86 3.74
C ILE A 183 -15.72 1.75 3.90
N ARG A 184 -16.39 1.37 2.80
CA ARG A 184 -17.38 0.27 2.82
C ARG A 184 -16.79 -1.06 3.27
N SER A 185 -15.53 -1.29 2.96
CA SER A 185 -14.86 -2.56 3.27
C SER A 185 -14.26 -2.61 4.67
N SER A 186 -14.33 -1.52 5.45
CA SER A 186 -13.61 -1.37 6.74
C SER A 186 -14.57 -1.03 7.90
N PRO A 187 -15.34 -2.00 8.42
CA PRO A 187 -16.42 -1.73 9.38
C PRO A 187 -15.96 -1.27 10.77
N ASN A 188 -14.70 -1.54 11.14
CA ASN A 188 -14.13 -1.22 12.45
C ASN A 188 -13.14 -0.05 12.38
N LEU A 189 -13.28 0.80 11.38
CA LEU A 189 -12.37 1.91 11.14
C LEU A 189 -12.52 2.97 12.23
N GLU A 190 -11.41 3.30 12.91
CA GLU A 190 -11.36 4.24 14.03
C GLU A 190 -10.90 5.64 13.60
N LYS A 191 -10.01 5.72 12.59
CA LYS A 191 -9.45 6.98 12.10
C LYS A 191 -9.35 7.01 10.59
N ILE A 192 -9.82 8.10 10.00
CA ILE A 192 -9.63 8.44 8.58
C ILE A 192 -8.87 9.75 8.47
N THR A 193 -7.79 9.77 7.70
CA THR A 193 -7.11 11.01 7.28
C THR A 193 -7.14 11.09 5.76
N ILE A 194 -7.73 12.15 5.21
CA ILE A 194 -7.73 12.45 3.78
C ILE A 194 -7.03 13.80 3.58
N VAL A 195 -5.93 13.81 2.84
CA VAL A 195 -5.25 15.06 2.47
C VAL A 195 -5.57 15.35 1.01
N VAL A 196 -6.24 16.47 0.76
CA VAL A 196 -6.66 16.85 -0.59
C VAL A 196 -5.53 17.58 -1.31
N ARG A 197 -5.34 17.29 -2.59
CA ARG A 197 -4.51 18.10 -3.49
C ARG A 197 -5.39 19.23 -4.04
N ARG A 198 -4.86 20.45 -4.10
CA ARG A 198 -5.52 21.54 -4.84
C ARG A 198 -5.66 21.13 -6.30
N CYS A 199 -6.91 20.97 -6.74
CA CYS A 199 -7.27 20.84 -8.15
C CYS A 199 -8.08 22.08 -8.49
N GLU A 200 -7.65 22.85 -9.50
CA GLU A 200 -8.51 23.86 -10.11
C GLU A 200 -9.56 23.09 -10.91
N ILE A 201 -10.85 23.07 -10.53
CA ILE A 201 -12.00 22.92 -11.43
C ILE A 201 -13.28 23.10 -10.60
N ALA A 202 -14.16 24.03 -11.00
CA ALA A 202 -15.49 24.24 -10.43
C ALA A 202 -16.53 23.20 -10.93
N ASP A 203 -16.36 22.66 -12.13
CA ASP A 203 -17.33 21.76 -12.80
C ASP A 203 -17.31 20.31 -12.30
N VAL A 204 -16.29 19.87 -11.54
CA VAL A 204 -16.24 18.49 -11.03
C VAL A 204 -16.88 18.32 -9.66
N ILE A 205 -17.03 19.41 -8.90
CA ILE A 205 -17.71 19.35 -7.59
C ILE A 205 -19.13 18.83 -7.78
N ASP A 206 -19.85 19.28 -8.81
CA ASP A 206 -21.20 18.80 -9.10
C ASP A 206 -21.26 17.31 -9.43
N HIS A 207 -20.28 16.77 -10.18
CA HIS A 207 -20.23 15.33 -10.50
C HIS A 207 -19.95 14.48 -9.25
N VAL A 208 -19.13 14.99 -8.33
CA VAL A 208 -18.85 14.32 -7.05
C VAL A 208 -20.06 14.37 -6.13
N LEU A 209 -20.71 15.53 -6.04
CA LEU A 209 -21.93 15.69 -5.24
C LEU A 209 -23.03 14.76 -5.76
N GLN A 210 -23.25 14.72 -7.07
CA GLN A 210 -24.16 13.75 -7.69
C GLN A 210 -23.76 12.31 -7.36
N LEU A 211 -22.47 11.96 -7.43
CA LEU A 211 -22.03 10.62 -7.06
C LEU A 211 -22.34 10.31 -5.59
N LEU A 212 -22.08 11.23 -4.66
CA LEU A 212 -22.37 11.04 -3.23
C LEU A 212 -23.87 10.96 -2.94
N GLU A 213 -24.69 11.74 -3.64
CA GLU A 213 -26.15 11.76 -3.54
C GLU A 213 -26.78 10.47 -4.10
N MET A 214 -26.20 9.90 -5.15
CA MET A 214 -26.67 8.64 -5.75
C MET A 214 -26.24 7.39 -4.97
N GLN A 215 -25.41 7.52 -3.93
CA GLN A 215 -24.88 6.39 -3.18
C GLN A 215 -25.80 5.99 -2.04
N ASP A 216 -26.11 4.69 -1.98
CA ASP A 216 -26.71 4.09 -0.80
C ASP A 216 -25.64 3.92 0.29
N TRP A 217 -25.90 4.51 1.45
CA TRP A 217 -25.02 4.50 2.63
C TRP A 217 -25.46 3.51 3.70
N SER A 218 -26.57 2.79 3.50
CA SER A 218 -27.09 1.80 4.46
C SER A 218 -26.12 0.64 4.70
N ASP A 219 -25.23 0.36 3.75
CA ASP A 219 -24.23 -0.70 3.81
C ASP A 219 -22.93 -0.29 4.53
N VAL A 220 -22.83 0.96 4.98
CA VAL A 220 -21.65 1.55 5.62
C VAL A 220 -21.81 1.60 7.12
N SER A 221 -20.97 0.85 7.84
CA SER A 221 -20.88 0.88 9.31
C SER A 221 -19.62 1.64 9.73
N LEU A 222 -19.79 2.87 10.23
CA LEU A 222 -18.71 3.70 10.78
C LEU A 222 -18.83 3.85 12.31
N ASN A 223 -19.39 2.85 12.98
CA ASN A 223 -19.73 2.92 14.41
C ASN A 223 -18.51 3.09 15.33
N GLN A 224 -17.32 2.70 14.87
CA GLN A 224 -16.06 2.82 15.61
C GLN A 224 -15.27 4.09 15.24
N LEU A 225 -15.74 4.88 14.28
CA LEU A 225 -15.00 6.01 13.75
C LEU A 225 -14.97 7.15 14.77
N GLN A 226 -13.77 7.45 15.27
CA GLN A 226 -13.53 8.45 16.31
C GLN A 226 -12.90 9.73 15.74
N ALA A 227 -12.15 9.63 14.65
CA ALA A 227 -11.42 10.76 14.08
C ALA A 227 -11.52 10.81 12.55
N VAL A 228 -11.90 11.98 12.03
CA VAL A 228 -11.82 12.32 10.62
C VAL A 228 -10.97 13.57 10.46
N GLU A 229 -9.85 13.44 9.76
CA GLU A 229 -8.94 14.54 9.47
C GLU A 229 -8.99 14.84 7.98
N LEU A 230 -9.47 16.03 7.61
CA LEU A 230 -9.41 16.54 6.25
C LEU A 230 -8.34 17.62 6.17
N GLY A 231 -7.27 17.35 5.44
CA GLY A 231 -6.17 18.28 5.24
C GLY A 231 -6.28 19.02 3.91
N ASN A 232 -5.72 20.24 3.84
CA ASN A 232 -5.59 21.06 2.63
C ASN A 232 -6.91 21.50 1.96
N LEU A 233 -8.01 21.55 2.71
CA LEU A 233 -9.23 22.21 2.25
C LEU A 233 -9.06 23.73 2.39
N SER A 234 -8.98 24.45 1.27
CA SER A 234 -9.09 25.90 1.25
C SER A 234 -10.44 26.27 0.64
N GLY A 235 -11.30 26.94 1.42
CA GLY A 235 -12.54 27.54 0.91
C GLY A 235 -12.28 28.97 0.41
N THR A 236 -13.03 29.39 -0.59
CA THR A 236 -13.23 30.80 -0.96
C THR A 236 -14.54 31.30 -0.39
#